data_AF-A0A9E2GDB3-F1
#
_entry.id   AF-A0A9E2GDB3-F1
#
_cell.length_a   1.000
_cell.length_b   1.000
_cell.length_c   1.000
_cell.angle_alpha   90.00
_cell.angle_beta   90.00
_cell.angle_gamma   90.00
#
_symmetry.space_group_name_H-M   'P 1'
#
loop_
_entity.id
_entity.type
_entity.pdbx_description
1 polymer ?
#
loop_
_entity_poly.entity_id
_entity_poly.type
_entity_poly.pdbx_seq_one_letter_code
_entity_poly.pdbx_strand_id
1 'polypeptide(L)'
;MSIREDFENRERTFISSFGCLSSESKGRVIEEEPCPIRTAFQRDRDRIVYSNAFRRLKHKTQVFLSPLGDHYRTRLTHTLEVSEIARTIARAMRLNEDLVEAIALGHDLGHTPFGHGGETALKEIYSESFSHNEQSLRVVDVLSNNGKGLNLTYEVRDGILKHSKGYGNIMPSDPSEQAYTIEGRILRVADIIAYLNHDLDDAIRSGVISSDQVPESCLKIIGRSHSERARTMIADVISSSEVIDDELCLRISDKVYSAMKTLREFLYENVYRSPQVHNEFVKAKKILSELYSFFLNNKDDLQRELENMEMADCMNNSQSRERTVCDLIASITDRYALDLYEKIFFPSPLV
;
A
#
# COMPACT_ATOMS: atom_id res chain seq x y z
N MET A 1 3.12 32.95 17.67
CA MET A 1 2.35 31.84 17.08
C MET A 1 2.94 31.56 15.71
N SER A 2 3.47 30.35 15.50
CA SER A 2 4.01 29.89 14.21
C SER A 2 2.88 29.54 13.23
N ILE A 3 3.19 29.38 11.94
CA ILE A 3 2.21 28.96 10.92
C ILE A 3 1.68 27.55 11.25
N ARG A 4 2.55 26.66 11.75
CA ARG A 4 2.14 25.34 12.25
C ARG A 4 1.07 25.45 13.34
N GLU A 5 1.31 26.29 14.35
CA GLU A 5 0.38 26.45 15.49
C GLU A 5 -0.98 27.02 15.03
N ASP A 6 -1.01 27.87 14.00
CA ASP A 6 -2.26 28.33 13.39
C ASP A 6 -3.02 27.17 12.71
N PHE A 7 -2.35 26.27 11.98
CA PHE A 7 -2.98 25.06 11.45
C PHE A 7 -3.51 24.14 12.57
N GLU A 8 -2.71 23.87 13.60
CA GLU A 8 -3.11 23.05 14.76
C GLU A 8 -4.32 23.65 15.50
N ASN A 9 -4.41 24.98 15.61
CA ASN A 9 -5.56 25.65 16.20
C ASN A 9 -6.81 25.53 15.32
N ARG A 10 -6.66 25.59 13.98
CA ARG A 10 -7.78 25.38 13.06
C ARG A 10 -8.30 23.94 13.15
N GLU A 11 -7.40 22.96 13.20
CA GLU A 11 -7.75 21.55 13.40
C GLU A 11 -8.66 21.38 14.62
N ARG A 12 -8.32 21.96 15.77
CA ARG A 12 -9.12 21.89 17.02
C ARG A 12 -10.56 22.39 16.88
N THR A 13 -10.83 23.29 15.94
CA THR A 13 -12.17 23.89 15.75
C THR A 13 -12.99 23.22 14.67
N PHE A 14 -12.34 22.53 13.72
CA PHE A 14 -12.96 21.97 12.54
C PHE A 14 -13.06 20.44 12.56
N ILE A 15 -12.02 19.76 13.07
CA ILE A 15 -11.99 18.32 13.18
C ILE A 15 -12.97 17.87 14.27
N SER A 16 -13.72 16.80 13.99
CA SER A 16 -14.65 16.20 14.95
C SER A 16 -13.91 15.63 16.16
N SER A 17 -14.61 15.36 17.26
CA SER A 17 -14.03 14.76 18.46
C SER A 17 -13.40 13.37 18.24
N PHE A 18 -13.65 12.74 17.09
CA PHE A 18 -13.12 11.42 16.74
C PHE A 18 -11.88 11.48 15.85
N GLY A 19 -11.56 12.65 15.29
CA GLY A 19 -10.40 12.82 14.42
C GLY A 19 -9.12 13.06 15.20
N CYS A 20 -8.00 12.62 14.64
CA CYS A 20 -6.71 12.78 15.28
C CYS A 20 -6.15 14.19 15.01
N LEU A 21 -5.95 14.98 16.07
CA LEU A 21 -5.31 16.29 15.96
C LEU A 21 -3.79 16.12 15.82
N SER A 22 -3.18 16.85 14.90
CA SER A 22 -1.73 16.77 14.70
C SER A 22 -0.92 17.25 15.91
N SER A 23 -1.49 18.19 16.68
CA SER A 23 -0.92 18.67 17.95
C SER A 23 -1.00 17.65 19.10
N GLU A 24 -1.78 16.57 18.94
CA GLU A 24 -1.96 15.51 19.95
C GLU A 24 -1.35 14.18 19.50
N SER A 25 -0.50 14.22 18.47
CA SER A 25 0.25 13.05 18.03
C SER A 25 1.09 12.49 19.18
N LYS A 26 1.19 11.16 19.26
CA LYS A 26 2.12 10.43 20.14
C LYS A 26 3.59 10.66 19.75
N GLY A 27 3.83 11.40 18.68
CA GLY A 27 5.15 11.84 18.26
C GLY A 27 5.91 10.80 17.43
N ARG A 28 7.22 11.01 17.36
CA ARG A 28 8.18 10.24 16.56
C ARG A 28 9.06 9.41 17.49
N VAL A 29 9.69 8.37 16.96
CA VAL A 29 10.64 7.55 17.75
C VAL A 29 11.89 8.34 18.09
N ILE A 30 12.44 9.07 17.11
CA ILE A 30 13.51 10.03 17.35
C ILE A 30 12.86 11.40 17.50
N GLU A 31 13.04 12.03 18.65
CA GLU A 31 12.52 13.37 18.90
C GLU A 31 13.19 14.38 17.95
N GLU A 32 12.39 15.28 17.39
CA GLU A 32 12.84 16.30 16.48
C GLU A 32 12.10 17.60 16.74
N GLU A 33 12.78 18.72 16.54
CA GLU A 33 12.17 20.04 16.64
C GLU A 33 10.93 20.16 15.73
N PRO A 34 9.80 20.66 16.24
CA PRO A 34 8.61 20.92 15.43
C PRO A 34 8.90 21.90 14.29
N CYS A 35 8.27 21.68 13.12
CA CYS A 35 8.46 22.58 11.99
C CYS A 35 7.68 23.88 12.26
N PRO A 36 8.22 25.08 11.96
CA PRO A 36 7.48 26.32 12.16
C PRO A 36 6.31 26.51 11.16
N ILE A 37 6.24 25.69 10.10
CA ILE A 37 5.28 25.86 8.99
C ILE A 37 4.28 24.70 8.90
N ARG A 38 4.78 23.46 8.93
CA ARG A 38 3.98 22.25 8.65
C ARG A 38 3.60 21.52 9.93
N THR A 39 2.38 20.97 9.97
CA THR A 39 1.95 20.04 11.03
C THR A 39 2.74 18.74 10.99
N ALA A 40 2.63 17.92 12.04
CA ALA A 40 3.34 16.64 12.12
C ALA A 40 3.00 15.71 10.95
N PHE A 41 1.73 15.62 10.57
CA PHE A 41 1.25 14.75 9.49
C PHE A 41 1.60 15.28 8.08
N GLN A 42 1.59 16.61 7.89
CA GLN A 42 2.09 17.21 6.66
C GLN A 42 3.58 16.90 6.42
N ARG A 43 4.40 16.93 7.48
CA ARG A 43 5.81 16.54 7.38
C ARG A 43 5.96 15.08 6.98
N ASP A 44 5.11 14.19 7.49
CA ASP A 44 5.15 12.77 7.18
C ASP A 44 4.79 12.49 5.74
N ARG A 45 3.70 13.09 5.26
CA ARG A 45 3.31 13.05 3.85
C ARG A 45 4.48 13.45 2.97
N ASP A 46 5.10 14.59 3.26
CA ASP A 46 6.20 15.10 2.45
C ASP A 46 7.43 14.17 2.48
N ARG A 47 7.77 13.61 3.65
CA ARG A 47 8.87 12.62 3.77
C ARG A 47 8.62 11.38 2.92
N ILE A 48 7.39 10.89 2.89
CA ILE A 48 7.00 9.75 2.06
C ILE A 48 7.12 10.11 0.58
N VAL A 49 6.51 11.22 0.15
CA VAL A 49 6.51 11.66 -1.25
C VAL A 49 7.92 11.88 -1.80
N TYR A 50 8.83 12.42 -0.99
CA TYR A 50 10.22 12.66 -1.40
C TYR A 50 11.13 11.43 -1.28
N SER A 51 10.63 10.29 -0.81
CA SER A 51 11.42 9.07 -0.68
C SER A 51 11.65 8.37 -2.03
N ASN A 52 12.78 7.70 -2.18
CA ASN A 52 13.04 6.85 -3.35
C ASN A 52 12.06 5.67 -3.42
N ALA A 53 11.62 5.14 -2.28
CA ALA A 53 10.62 4.09 -2.22
C ALA A 53 9.31 4.51 -2.90
N PHE A 54 8.81 5.71 -2.63
CA PHE A 54 7.60 6.24 -3.26
C PHE A 54 7.79 6.44 -4.77
N ARG A 55 8.94 6.96 -5.21
CA ARG A 55 9.28 7.08 -6.64
C ARG A 55 9.26 5.72 -7.36
N ARG A 56 9.74 4.66 -6.71
CA ARG A 56 9.77 3.30 -7.28
C ARG A 56 8.37 2.73 -7.54
N LEU A 57 7.32 3.18 -6.85
CA LEU A 57 5.93 2.75 -7.10
C LEU A 57 5.48 3.01 -8.54
N LYS A 58 6.04 4.02 -9.23
CA LYS A 58 5.80 4.30 -10.65
C LYS A 58 6.19 3.12 -11.55
N HIS A 59 7.14 2.31 -11.14
CA HIS A 59 7.73 1.24 -11.92
C HIS A 59 7.44 -0.15 -11.34
N LYS A 60 6.41 -0.25 -10.49
CA LYS A 60 5.87 -1.53 -10.00
C LYS A 60 4.46 -1.71 -10.52
N THR A 61 4.20 -2.88 -11.09
CA THR A 61 2.86 -3.30 -11.50
C THR A 61 1.97 -3.55 -10.27
N GLN A 62 0.66 -3.35 -10.45
CA GLN A 62 -0.34 -3.61 -9.42
C GLN A 62 -0.71 -5.10 -9.43
N VAL A 63 -1.53 -5.53 -10.41
CA VAL A 63 -1.99 -6.93 -10.55
C VAL A 63 -1.47 -7.58 -11.84
N PHE A 64 -1.45 -6.85 -12.95
CA PHE A 64 -1.05 -7.40 -14.24
C PHE A 64 0.42 -7.13 -14.53
N LEU A 65 1.23 -8.20 -14.62
CA LEU A 65 2.69 -8.16 -14.76
C LEU A 65 3.18 -7.63 -16.10
N SER A 66 2.35 -7.69 -17.13
CA SER A 66 2.68 -7.15 -18.44
C SER A 66 1.43 -6.64 -19.14
N PRO A 67 1.07 -5.38 -18.87
CA PRO A 67 0.11 -4.73 -19.70
C PRO A 67 0.82 -4.14 -20.91
N LEU A 68 0.53 -4.66 -22.10
CA LEU A 68 1.06 -4.21 -23.39
C LEU A 68 0.55 -2.81 -23.81
N GLY A 69 0.30 -1.88 -22.89
CA GLY A 69 -0.23 -0.55 -23.21
C GLY A 69 0.00 0.51 -22.14
N ASP A 70 -0.01 1.78 -22.57
CA ASP A 70 0.32 2.96 -21.75
C ASP A 70 -0.71 3.31 -20.65
N HIS A 71 -1.84 2.61 -20.62
CA HIS A 71 -3.01 2.98 -19.80
C HIS A 71 -3.21 2.11 -18.56
N TYR A 72 -2.29 1.20 -18.26
CA TYR A 72 -2.45 0.31 -17.12
C TYR A 72 -1.90 0.91 -15.83
N ARG A 73 -2.52 0.53 -14.72
CA ARG A 73 -2.24 1.10 -13.42
C ARG A 73 -0.93 0.54 -12.88
N THR A 74 -0.14 1.46 -12.34
CA THR A 74 1.03 1.18 -11.51
C THR A 74 0.60 1.26 -10.05
N ARG A 75 1.46 0.81 -9.13
CA ARG A 75 1.23 1.03 -7.69
C ARG A 75 1.10 2.49 -7.33
N LEU A 76 1.80 3.37 -8.04
CA LEU A 76 1.68 4.83 -7.83
C LEU A 76 0.26 5.32 -8.15
N THR A 77 -0.31 4.91 -9.28
CA THR A 77 -1.68 5.32 -9.63
C THR A 77 -2.71 4.73 -8.67
N HIS A 78 -2.53 3.49 -8.21
CA HIS A 78 -3.36 2.90 -7.14
C HIS A 78 -3.28 3.75 -5.86
N THR A 79 -2.07 4.04 -5.41
CA THR A 79 -1.82 4.80 -4.19
C THR A 79 -2.47 6.18 -4.23
N LEU A 80 -2.45 6.86 -5.39
CA LEU A 80 -3.12 8.14 -5.58
C LEU A 80 -4.64 8.02 -5.51
N GLU A 81 -5.23 6.96 -6.08
CA GLU A 81 -6.67 6.71 -6.00
C GLU A 81 -7.11 6.38 -4.57
N VAL A 82 -6.36 5.54 -3.86
CA VAL A 82 -6.60 5.25 -2.44
C VAL A 82 -6.57 6.53 -1.62
N SER A 83 -5.56 7.40 -1.84
CA SER A 83 -5.46 8.70 -1.18
C SER A 83 -6.70 9.56 -1.42
N GLU A 84 -7.15 9.70 -2.66
CA GLU A 84 -8.31 10.52 -2.99
C GLU A 84 -9.62 9.96 -2.38
N ILE A 85 -9.81 8.65 -2.40
CA ILE A 85 -10.95 7.99 -1.76
C ILE A 85 -10.91 8.24 -0.25
N ALA A 86 -9.77 8.00 0.39
CA ALA A 86 -9.62 8.11 1.83
C ALA A 86 -9.80 9.55 2.33
N ARG A 87 -9.23 10.53 1.61
CA ARG A 87 -9.43 11.97 1.88
C ARG A 87 -10.88 12.40 1.70
N THR A 88 -11.57 11.88 0.69
CA THR A 88 -13.00 12.17 0.48
C THR A 88 -13.84 11.71 1.66
N ILE A 89 -13.59 10.50 2.17
CA ILE A 89 -14.28 9.96 3.35
C ILE A 89 -13.92 10.79 4.60
N ALA A 90 -12.62 11.02 4.84
CA ALA A 90 -12.15 11.79 5.99
C ALA A 90 -12.74 13.21 6.02
N ARG A 91 -12.75 13.91 4.88
CA ARG A 91 -13.33 15.25 4.76
C ARG A 91 -14.82 15.25 5.07
N ALA A 92 -15.58 14.30 4.52
CA ALA A 92 -17.02 14.21 4.77
C ALA A 92 -17.34 13.98 6.26
N MET A 93 -16.46 13.27 6.97
CA MET A 93 -16.59 12.96 8.39
C MET A 93 -15.90 13.97 9.32
N ARG A 94 -15.30 15.03 8.77
CA ARG A 94 -14.47 16.02 9.51
C ARG A 94 -13.35 15.36 10.33
N LEU A 95 -12.58 14.51 9.68
CA LEU A 95 -11.38 13.86 10.23
C LEU A 95 -10.11 14.47 9.63
N ASN A 96 -8.93 14.05 10.10
CA ASN A 96 -7.67 14.65 9.65
C ASN A 96 -7.27 14.17 8.25
N GLU A 97 -7.41 15.05 7.25
CA GLU A 97 -7.06 14.74 5.85
C GLU A 97 -5.55 14.53 5.64
N ASP A 98 -4.70 15.30 6.32
CA ASP A 98 -3.25 15.17 6.18
C ASP A 98 -2.76 13.83 6.75
N LEU A 99 -3.38 13.35 7.85
CA LEU A 99 -3.09 12.03 8.41
C LEU A 99 -3.49 10.91 7.44
N VAL A 100 -4.74 10.90 6.98
CA VAL A 100 -5.21 9.81 6.10
C VAL A 100 -4.42 9.77 4.78
N GLU A 101 -4.07 10.94 4.24
CA GLU A 101 -3.23 11.07 3.05
C GLU A 101 -1.81 10.54 3.30
N ALA A 102 -1.17 10.92 4.42
CA ALA A 102 0.17 10.42 4.75
C ALA A 102 0.19 8.89 4.88
N ILE A 103 -0.82 8.29 5.52
CA ILE A 103 -0.92 6.83 5.63
C ILE A 103 -1.15 6.23 4.24
N ALA A 104 -2.06 6.77 3.44
CA ALA A 104 -2.35 6.30 2.09
C ALA A 104 -1.11 6.31 1.19
N LEU A 105 -0.31 7.37 1.21
CA LEU A 105 0.90 7.43 0.39
C LEU A 105 1.99 6.44 0.87
N GLY A 106 1.94 6.02 2.13
CA GLY A 106 2.92 5.11 2.74
C GLY A 106 2.55 3.63 2.72
N HIS A 107 1.27 3.28 2.51
CA HIS A 107 0.77 1.92 2.75
C HIS A 107 1.43 0.84 1.89
N ASP A 108 1.79 1.22 0.67
CA ASP A 108 2.20 0.30 -0.40
C ASP A 108 3.71 0.33 -0.71
N LEU A 109 4.50 1.08 0.08
CA LEU A 109 5.94 1.28 -0.15
C LEU A 109 6.76 -0.02 -0.12
N GLY A 110 6.32 -1.01 0.66
CA GLY A 110 6.98 -2.30 0.84
C GLY A 110 6.54 -3.37 -0.15
N HIS A 111 5.65 -3.05 -1.09
CA HIS A 111 5.22 -4.06 -2.03
C HIS A 111 6.35 -4.47 -2.96
N THR A 112 6.47 -5.78 -3.15
CA THR A 112 7.46 -6.43 -4.01
C THR A 112 7.31 -6.06 -5.48
N PRO A 113 8.38 -6.22 -6.29
CA PRO A 113 8.23 -6.26 -7.74
C PRO A 113 7.27 -7.37 -8.14
N PHE A 114 6.57 -7.21 -9.25
CA PHE A 114 5.60 -8.18 -9.77
C PHE A 114 4.35 -8.36 -8.88
N GLY A 115 3.95 -7.32 -8.15
CA GLY A 115 2.69 -7.30 -7.39
C GLY A 115 2.51 -8.52 -6.48
N HIS A 116 1.29 -9.06 -6.41
CA HIS A 116 0.98 -10.21 -5.55
C HIS A 116 1.86 -11.44 -5.84
N GLY A 117 2.25 -11.66 -7.10
CA GLY A 117 3.14 -12.76 -7.47
C GLY A 117 4.50 -12.65 -6.78
N GLY A 118 5.04 -11.44 -6.64
CA GLY A 118 6.27 -11.21 -5.90
C GLY A 118 6.13 -11.41 -4.39
N GLU A 119 5.00 -11.01 -3.81
CA GLU A 119 4.73 -11.24 -2.38
C GLU A 119 4.63 -12.75 -2.08
N THR A 120 3.91 -13.50 -2.91
CA THR A 120 3.84 -14.97 -2.79
C THR A 120 5.23 -15.59 -2.95
N ALA A 121 6.05 -15.13 -3.89
CA ALA A 121 7.40 -15.63 -4.06
C ALA A 121 8.25 -15.42 -2.79
N LEU A 122 8.23 -14.21 -2.19
CA LEU A 122 8.97 -13.94 -0.95
C LEU A 122 8.42 -14.72 0.26
N LYS A 123 7.12 -14.98 0.32
CA LYS A 123 6.55 -15.86 1.34
C LYS A 123 7.16 -17.26 1.31
N GLU A 124 7.40 -17.78 0.11
CA GLU A 124 7.95 -19.12 -0.07
C GLU A 124 9.48 -19.20 0.09
N ILE A 125 10.22 -18.21 -0.42
CA ILE A 125 11.70 -18.29 -0.43
C ILE A 125 12.37 -17.66 0.80
N TYR A 126 11.68 -16.76 1.50
CA TYR A 126 12.21 -16.08 2.68
C TYR A 126 11.45 -16.46 3.96
N SER A 127 10.16 -16.17 4.04
CA SER A 127 9.38 -16.41 5.26
C SER A 127 7.88 -16.38 5.00
N GLU A 128 7.14 -17.39 5.47
CA GLU A 128 5.67 -17.47 5.33
C GLU A 128 4.94 -16.26 5.94
N SER A 129 5.57 -15.57 6.91
CA SER A 129 5.02 -14.37 7.54
C SER A 129 5.31 -13.07 6.78
N PHE A 130 6.05 -13.11 5.66
CA PHE A 130 6.31 -11.93 4.86
C PHE A 130 5.00 -11.27 4.42
N SER A 131 4.86 -9.96 4.61
CA SER A 131 3.69 -9.22 4.18
C SER A 131 4.09 -7.81 3.74
N HIS A 132 3.43 -7.29 2.71
CA HIS A 132 3.81 -5.98 2.16
C HIS A 132 3.60 -4.85 3.17
N ASN A 133 2.59 -4.92 4.04
CA ASN A 133 2.31 -3.91 5.05
C ASN A 133 3.41 -3.84 6.13
N GLU A 134 3.92 -4.98 6.61
CA GLU A 134 5.10 -5.00 7.49
C GLU A 134 6.35 -4.51 6.77
N GLN A 135 6.49 -4.85 5.48
CA GLN A 135 7.60 -4.35 4.68
C GLN A 135 7.50 -2.84 4.43
N SER A 136 6.29 -2.28 4.26
CA SER A 136 6.06 -0.83 4.13
C SER A 136 6.48 -0.10 5.40
N LEU A 137 6.08 -0.63 6.57
CA LEU A 137 6.54 -0.11 7.86
C LEU A 137 8.07 -0.16 7.95
N ARG A 138 8.67 -1.26 7.55
CA ARG A 138 10.13 -1.39 7.53
C ARG A 138 10.82 -0.41 6.57
N VAL A 139 10.23 -0.13 5.42
CA VAL A 139 10.75 0.86 4.47
C VAL A 139 10.83 2.23 5.12
N VAL A 140 9.78 2.63 5.85
CA VAL A 140 9.75 3.95 6.50
C VAL A 140 10.54 3.99 7.80
N ASP A 141 10.79 2.87 8.45
CA ASP A 141 11.51 2.83 9.72
C ASP A 141 13.01 2.60 9.57
N VAL A 142 13.42 1.81 8.57
CA VAL A 142 14.77 1.27 8.52
C VAL A 142 15.42 1.43 7.15
N LEU A 143 14.69 1.29 6.04
CA LEU A 143 15.36 1.17 4.73
C LEU A 143 15.59 2.51 4.03
N SER A 144 14.65 3.44 4.17
CA SER A 144 14.72 4.74 3.49
C SER A 144 15.86 5.60 4.05
N ASN A 145 16.26 6.61 3.25
CA ASN A 145 17.24 7.62 3.66
C ASN A 145 18.58 7.03 4.10
N ASN A 146 19.18 6.17 3.25
CA ASN A 146 20.43 5.47 3.56
C ASN A 146 20.33 4.69 4.87
N GLY A 147 19.33 3.83 5.03
CA GLY A 147 19.23 2.96 6.19
C GLY A 147 18.80 3.64 7.52
N LYS A 148 18.38 4.91 7.48
CA LYS A 148 18.01 5.69 8.69
C LYS A 148 16.51 5.77 8.94
N GLY A 149 15.69 5.38 7.96
CA GLY A 149 14.26 5.58 7.98
C GLY A 149 13.86 7.05 7.75
N LEU A 150 12.54 7.26 7.73
CA LEU A 150 11.87 8.54 7.59
C LEU A 150 11.45 9.12 8.95
N ASN A 151 11.55 8.35 10.04
CA ASN A 151 11.15 8.75 11.39
C ASN A 151 9.74 9.37 11.43
N LEU A 152 8.75 8.67 10.86
CA LEU A 152 7.35 9.11 10.80
C LEU A 152 6.69 9.06 12.19
N THR A 153 5.57 9.76 12.36
CA THR A 153 4.78 9.71 13.59
C THR A 153 4.18 8.32 13.80
N TYR A 154 3.84 8.02 15.06
CA TYR A 154 3.22 6.76 15.43
C TYR A 154 1.92 6.47 14.65
N GLU A 155 1.07 7.48 14.45
CA GLU A 155 -0.23 7.33 13.80
C GLU A 155 -0.08 6.90 12.34
N VAL A 156 0.89 7.51 11.63
CA VAL A 156 1.16 7.17 10.24
C VAL A 156 1.67 5.74 10.13
N ARG A 157 2.61 5.35 11.00
CA ARG A 157 3.19 4.01 11.05
C ARG A 157 2.18 2.92 11.38
N ASP A 158 1.32 3.16 12.38
CA ASP A 158 0.27 2.23 12.79
C ASP A 158 -0.76 2.05 11.68
N GLY A 159 -1.17 3.14 11.01
CA GLY A 159 -2.05 3.08 9.84
C GLY A 159 -1.44 2.28 8.68
N ILE A 160 -0.15 2.50 8.37
CA ILE A 160 0.57 1.77 7.32
C ILE A 160 0.59 0.27 7.65
N LEU A 161 0.87 -0.09 8.91
CA LEU A 161 0.93 -1.48 9.33
C LEU A 161 -0.43 -2.17 9.25
N LYS A 162 -1.51 -1.48 9.63
CA LYS A 162 -2.82 -2.11 9.88
C LYS A 162 -3.84 -1.92 8.76
N HIS A 163 -3.46 -1.32 7.62
CA HIS A 163 -4.37 -1.16 6.49
C HIS A 163 -4.81 -2.51 5.87
N SER A 164 -4.00 -3.57 5.97
CA SER A 164 -4.25 -4.85 5.33
C SER A 164 -4.03 -6.06 6.23
N LYS A 165 -4.75 -7.15 5.96
CA LYS A 165 -4.50 -8.52 6.47
C LYS A 165 -4.74 -9.58 5.37
N GLY A 166 -4.52 -9.22 4.11
CA GLY A 166 -4.75 -10.13 2.98
C GLY A 166 -6.24 -10.48 2.79
N TYR A 167 -6.54 -11.77 2.52
CA TYR A 167 -7.90 -12.27 2.26
C TYR A 167 -8.75 -12.43 3.55
N GLY A 168 -8.78 -11.40 4.39
CA GLY A 168 -9.60 -11.32 5.60
C GLY A 168 -10.91 -10.54 5.41
N ASN A 169 -11.68 -10.36 6.49
CA ASN A 169 -12.90 -9.54 6.47
C ASN A 169 -12.60 -8.09 6.04
N ILE A 170 -13.54 -7.48 5.30
CA ILE A 170 -13.44 -6.07 4.87
C ILE A 170 -13.40 -5.16 6.11
N MET A 171 -14.27 -5.45 7.08
CA MET A 171 -14.29 -4.81 8.39
C MET A 171 -13.83 -5.82 9.45
N PRO A 172 -12.65 -5.63 10.08
CA PRO A 172 -12.14 -6.56 11.07
C PRO A 172 -12.95 -6.48 12.37
N SER A 173 -13.32 -7.65 12.90
CA SER A 173 -14.03 -7.78 14.18
C SER A 173 -13.09 -7.72 15.38
N ASP A 174 -11.82 -8.04 15.19
CA ASP A 174 -10.80 -7.99 16.24
C ASP A 174 -10.18 -6.58 16.30
N PRO A 175 -10.29 -5.87 17.46
CA PRO A 175 -9.69 -4.55 17.65
C PRO A 175 -8.17 -4.51 17.47
N SER A 176 -7.47 -5.63 17.67
CA SER A 176 -6.01 -5.71 17.49
C SER A 176 -5.58 -5.47 16.03
N GLU A 177 -6.48 -5.75 15.09
CA GLU A 177 -6.28 -5.58 13.66
C GLU A 177 -6.66 -4.18 13.16
N GLN A 178 -7.25 -3.38 14.04
CA GLN A 178 -7.71 -2.03 13.73
C GLN A 178 -6.63 -1.01 14.02
N ALA A 179 -6.47 -0.06 13.11
CA ALA A 179 -5.65 1.10 13.35
C ALA A 179 -6.14 1.86 14.59
N TYR A 180 -5.18 2.47 15.27
CA TYR A 180 -5.39 3.28 16.45
C TYR A 180 -6.31 4.46 16.16
N THR A 181 -6.13 5.11 15.00
CA THR A 181 -6.94 6.26 14.56
C THR A 181 -8.06 5.83 13.62
N ILE A 182 -9.15 6.60 13.57
CA ILE A 182 -10.23 6.38 12.59
C ILE A 182 -9.70 6.61 11.17
N GLU A 183 -8.79 7.57 10.98
CA GLU A 183 -8.11 7.81 9.71
C GLU A 183 -7.38 6.56 9.20
N GLY A 184 -6.66 5.85 10.07
CA GLY A 184 -6.03 4.58 9.70
C GLY A 184 -7.03 3.47 9.38
N ARG A 185 -8.21 3.46 10.03
CA ARG A 185 -9.30 2.51 9.72
C ARG A 185 -9.96 2.84 8.38
N ILE A 186 -10.12 4.13 8.05
CA ILE A 186 -10.60 4.59 6.74
C ILE A 186 -9.70 4.09 5.62
N LEU A 187 -8.37 4.14 5.82
CA LEU A 187 -7.44 3.71 4.78
C LEU A 187 -7.71 2.27 4.32
N ARG A 188 -7.94 1.33 5.25
CA ARG A 188 -8.28 -0.06 4.90
C ARG A 188 -9.49 -0.13 3.97
N VAL A 189 -10.54 0.62 4.31
CA VAL A 189 -11.76 0.65 3.51
C VAL A 189 -11.50 1.29 2.15
N ALA A 190 -10.75 2.39 2.11
CA ALA A 190 -10.40 3.10 0.88
C ALA A 190 -9.57 2.22 -0.07
N ASP A 191 -8.59 1.48 0.45
CA ASP A 191 -7.79 0.52 -0.31
C ASP A 191 -8.67 -0.58 -0.93
N ILE A 192 -9.63 -1.10 -0.16
CA ILE A 192 -10.59 -2.09 -0.67
C ILE A 192 -11.48 -1.51 -1.77
N ILE A 193 -12.00 -0.30 -1.58
CA ILE A 193 -12.81 0.37 -2.60
C ILE A 193 -11.96 0.60 -3.87
N ALA A 194 -10.72 1.04 -3.74
CA ALA A 194 -9.84 1.27 -4.87
C ALA A 194 -9.60 -0.02 -5.65
N TYR A 195 -9.18 -1.10 -4.97
CA TYR A 195 -8.80 -2.30 -5.71
C TYR A 195 -9.99 -3.02 -6.36
N LEU A 196 -11.15 -3.07 -5.69
CA LEU A 196 -12.36 -3.66 -6.27
C LEU A 196 -12.78 -2.96 -7.56
N ASN A 197 -12.53 -1.66 -7.66
CA ASN A 197 -12.84 -0.91 -8.86
C ASN A 197 -11.81 -1.12 -9.95
N HIS A 198 -10.53 -1.00 -9.60
CA HIS A 198 -9.49 -0.90 -10.61
C HIS A 198 -9.09 -2.25 -11.21
N ASP A 199 -9.16 -3.31 -10.42
CA ASP A 199 -8.78 -4.65 -10.84
C ASP A 199 -9.87 -5.20 -11.74
N LEU A 200 -11.12 -4.85 -11.45
CA LEU A 200 -12.25 -5.13 -12.33
C LEU A 200 -12.05 -4.44 -13.69
N ASP A 201 -11.73 -3.15 -13.71
CA ASP A 201 -11.55 -2.43 -14.97
C ASP A 201 -10.35 -2.95 -15.78
N ASP A 202 -9.22 -3.24 -15.11
CA ASP A 202 -8.02 -3.77 -15.76
C ASP A 202 -8.22 -5.22 -16.23
N ALA A 203 -8.99 -6.03 -15.50
CA ALA A 203 -9.35 -7.39 -15.91
C ALA A 203 -10.27 -7.41 -17.14
N ILE A 204 -11.22 -6.47 -17.22
CA ILE A 204 -12.07 -6.29 -18.41
C ILE A 204 -11.22 -5.79 -19.59
N ARG A 205 -10.36 -4.80 -19.36
CA ARG A 205 -9.50 -4.22 -20.41
C ARG A 205 -8.50 -5.22 -20.98
N SER A 206 -7.94 -6.08 -20.14
CA SER A 206 -6.99 -7.13 -20.54
C SER A 206 -7.67 -8.33 -21.21
N GLY A 207 -9.00 -8.40 -21.19
CA GLY A 207 -9.76 -9.53 -21.74
C GLY A 207 -9.68 -10.80 -20.91
N VAL A 208 -9.17 -10.74 -19.67
CA VAL A 208 -9.20 -11.87 -18.73
C VAL A 208 -10.63 -12.24 -18.37
N ILE A 209 -11.48 -11.21 -18.27
CA ILE A 209 -12.93 -11.34 -18.15
C ILE A 209 -13.64 -10.39 -19.12
N SER A 210 -14.89 -10.68 -19.42
CA SER A 210 -15.81 -9.79 -20.12
C SER A 210 -16.72 -9.06 -19.13
N SER A 211 -17.25 -7.90 -19.52
CA SER A 211 -18.20 -7.13 -18.70
C SER A 211 -19.45 -7.92 -18.32
N ASP A 212 -19.88 -8.86 -19.17
CA ASP A 212 -21.08 -9.67 -18.98
C ASP A 212 -20.88 -10.79 -17.94
N GLN A 213 -19.64 -11.10 -17.59
CA GLN A 213 -19.32 -12.07 -16.52
C GLN A 213 -19.43 -11.45 -15.12
N VAL A 214 -19.45 -10.12 -15.01
CA VAL A 214 -19.52 -9.45 -13.71
C VAL A 214 -20.88 -9.75 -13.06
N PRO A 215 -20.92 -10.17 -11.78
CA PRO A 215 -22.18 -10.53 -11.12
C PRO A 215 -23.23 -9.42 -11.19
N GLU A 216 -24.41 -9.73 -11.72
CA GLU A 216 -25.51 -8.78 -11.88
C GLU A 216 -25.93 -8.13 -10.56
N SER A 217 -25.78 -8.85 -9.44
CA SER A 217 -26.01 -8.32 -8.09
C SER A 217 -25.08 -7.15 -7.77
N CYS A 218 -23.80 -7.23 -8.13
CA CYS A 218 -22.84 -6.14 -7.97
C CYS A 218 -23.23 -4.95 -8.85
N LEU A 219 -23.53 -5.20 -10.13
CA LEU A 219 -23.90 -4.13 -11.08
C LEU A 219 -25.15 -3.34 -10.62
N LYS A 220 -26.14 -4.03 -10.04
CA LYS A 220 -27.36 -3.41 -9.50
C LYS A 220 -27.15 -2.65 -8.20
N ILE A 221 -26.23 -3.10 -7.35
CA ILE A 221 -26.05 -2.54 -6.01
C ILE A 221 -25.02 -1.42 -6.00
N ILE A 222 -23.81 -1.68 -6.51
CA ILE A 222 -22.70 -0.72 -6.47
C ILE A 222 -22.57 0.06 -7.78
N GLY A 223 -23.02 -0.48 -8.91
CA GLY A 223 -23.07 0.25 -10.18
C GLY A 223 -22.26 -0.40 -11.30
N ARG A 224 -22.38 0.16 -12.52
CA ARG A 224 -21.83 -0.42 -13.75
C ARG A 224 -20.49 0.19 -14.14
N SER A 225 -20.32 1.49 -13.90
CA SER A 225 -19.08 2.21 -14.17
C SER A 225 -18.20 2.32 -12.93
N HIS A 226 -16.89 2.54 -13.15
CA HIS A 226 -15.93 2.87 -12.09
C HIS A 226 -16.44 3.96 -11.15
N SER A 227 -16.88 5.09 -11.72
CA SER A 227 -17.34 6.25 -10.96
C SER A 227 -18.62 5.96 -10.17
N GLU A 228 -19.55 5.15 -10.69
CA GLU A 228 -20.75 4.74 -9.95
C GLU A 228 -20.40 3.87 -8.74
N ARG A 229 -19.54 2.87 -8.95
CA ARG A 229 -19.08 1.95 -7.90
C ARG A 229 -18.35 2.67 -6.79
N ALA A 230 -17.34 3.48 -7.13
CA ALA A 230 -16.59 4.27 -6.16
C ALA A 230 -17.52 5.22 -5.37
N ARG A 231 -18.37 5.99 -6.07
CA ARG A 231 -19.33 6.90 -5.43
C ARG A 231 -20.28 6.17 -4.49
N THR A 232 -20.84 5.04 -4.91
CA THR A 232 -21.79 4.28 -4.10
C THR A 232 -21.14 3.74 -2.84
N MET A 233 -19.95 3.14 -2.95
CA MET A 233 -19.23 2.61 -1.78
C MET A 233 -18.78 3.73 -0.82
N ILE A 234 -18.27 4.85 -1.33
CA ILE A 234 -17.88 6.00 -0.51
C ILE A 234 -19.09 6.58 0.22
N ALA A 235 -20.19 6.83 -0.50
CA ALA A 235 -21.40 7.38 0.08
C ALA A 235 -21.99 6.46 1.15
N ASP A 236 -21.98 5.14 0.90
CA ASP A 236 -22.48 4.14 1.84
C ASP A 236 -21.66 4.09 3.13
N VAL A 237 -20.32 4.12 3.03
CA VAL A 237 -19.44 4.18 4.21
C VAL A 237 -19.76 5.42 5.05
N ILE A 238 -19.89 6.58 4.41
CA ILE A 238 -20.18 7.83 5.11
C ILE A 238 -21.57 7.80 5.77
N SER A 239 -22.60 7.32 5.06
CA SER A 239 -23.98 7.34 5.56
C SER A 239 -24.29 6.24 6.57
N SER A 240 -23.58 5.11 6.51
CA SER A 240 -23.81 3.96 7.39
C SER A 240 -22.98 4.03 8.66
N SER A 241 -21.87 4.77 8.65
CA SER A 241 -21.05 4.99 9.85
C SER A 241 -21.79 5.85 10.86
N GLU A 242 -21.71 5.45 12.13
CA GLU A 242 -22.49 6.05 13.21
C GLU A 242 -21.66 6.15 14.48
N VAL A 243 -22.09 7.00 15.42
CA VAL A 243 -21.48 7.12 16.74
C VAL A 243 -22.23 6.21 17.71
N ILE A 244 -21.52 5.27 18.32
CA ILE A 244 -22.05 4.34 19.33
C ILE A 244 -21.16 4.45 20.55
N ASP A 245 -21.75 4.65 21.72
CA ASP A 245 -21.02 4.77 23.00
C ASP A 245 -19.85 5.77 22.95
N ASP A 246 -20.10 6.95 22.35
CA ASP A 246 -19.11 8.02 22.13
C ASP A 246 -17.88 7.60 21.28
N GLU A 247 -18.03 6.56 20.45
CA GLU A 247 -17.03 6.14 19.46
C GLU A 247 -17.60 6.15 18.04
N LEU A 248 -16.85 6.72 17.09
CA LEU A 248 -17.20 6.66 15.68
C LEU A 248 -16.92 5.27 15.11
N CYS A 249 -17.99 4.53 14.83
CA CYS A 249 -17.95 3.20 14.25
C CYS A 249 -18.06 3.28 12.72
N LEU A 250 -16.98 2.96 12.02
CA LEU A 250 -17.03 2.82 10.55
C LEU A 250 -17.86 1.59 10.17
N ARG A 251 -18.86 1.79 9.33
CA ARG A 251 -19.75 0.72 8.86
C ARG A 251 -19.96 0.80 7.35
N ILE A 252 -20.32 -0.34 6.78
CA ILE A 252 -20.82 -0.49 5.41
C ILE A 252 -22.18 -1.18 5.55
N SER A 253 -23.20 -0.74 4.82
CA SER A 253 -24.52 -1.37 4.88
C SER A 253 -24.45 -2.83 4.41
N ASP A 254 -25.30 -3.70 4.95
CA ASP A 254 -25.32 -5.13 4.59
C ASP A 254 -25.43 -5.35 3.07
N LYS A 255 -26.20 -4.48 2.40
CA LYS A 255 -26.41 -4.53 0.96
C LYS A 255 -25.10 -4.25 0.20
N VAL A 256 -24.40 -3.17 0.52
CA VAL A 256 -23.14 -2.80 -0.15
C VAL A 256 -22.02 -3.75 0.25
N TYR A 257 -21.95 -4.14 1.53
CA TYR A 257 -20.98 -5.12 2.03
C TYR A 257 -21.10 -6.45 1.29
N SER A 258 -22.33 -6.97 1.11
CA SER A 258 -22.56 -8.21 0.36
C SER A 258 -22.10 -8.06 -1.10
N ALA A 259 -22.37 -6.93 -1.75
CA ALA A 259 -21.94 -6.70 -3.12
C ALA A 259 -20.41 -6.59 -3.25
N MET A 260 -19.75 -5.92 -2.32
CA MET A 260 -18.28 -5.83 -2.26
C MET A 260 -17.66 -7.20 -2.05
N LYS A 261 -18.21 -8.01 -1.14
CA LYS A 261 -17.75 -9.38 -0.89
C LYS A 261 -17.90 -10.25 -2.13
N THR A 262 -19.07 -10.23 -2.79
CA THR A 262 -19.29 -10.98 -4.03
C THR A 262 -18.34 -10.53 -5.15
N LEU A 263 -18.10 -9.23 -5.31
CA LEU A 263 -17.16 -8.74 -6.32
C LEU A 263 -15.72 -9.19 -6.01
N ARG A 264 -15.31 -9.14 -4.73
CA ARG A 264 -14.00 -9.61 -4.30
C ARG A 264 -13.79 -11.08 -4.61
N GLU A 265 -14.76 -11.93 -4.25
CA GLU A 265 -14.74 -13.37 -4.54
C GLU A 265 -14.69 -13.62 -6.05
N PHE A 266 -15.47 -12.87 -6.83
CA PHE A 266 -15.45 -12.96 -8.28
C PHE A 266 -14.08 -12.62 -8.88
N LEU A 267 -13.46 -11.51 -8.47
CA LEU A 267 -12.11 -11.12 -8.92
C LEU A 267 -11.08 -12.19 -8.52
N TYR A 268 -11.20 -12.75 -7.32
CA TYR A 268 -10.28 -13.76 -6.85
C TYR A 268 -10.32 -15.05 -7.68
N GLU A 269 -11.52 -15.57 -7.94
CA GLU A 269 -11.68 -16.81 -8.70
C GLU A 269 -11.45 -16.63 -10.20
N ASN A 270 -11.82 -15.49 -10.78
CA ASN A 270 -11.80 -15.31 -12.24
C ASN A 270 -10.60 -14.52 -12.76
N VAL A 271 -9.96 -13.70 -11.93
CA VAL A 271 -8.82 -12.85 -12.34
C VAL A 271 -7.53 -13.38 -11.75
N TYR A 272 -7.37 -13.38 -10.42
CA TYR A 272 -6.10 -13.75 -9.78
C TYR A 272 -5.76 -15.24 -9.95
N ARG A 273 -6.77 -16.11 -10.05
CA ARG A 273 -6.60 -17.55 -10.33
C ARG A 273 -6.68 -17.91 -11.81
N SER A 274 -6.84 -16.93 -12.70
CA SER A 274 -6.86 -17.21 -14.14
C SER A 274 -5.53 -17.85 -14.58
N PRO A 275 -5.54 -18.84 -15.49
CA PRO A 275 -4.31 -19.46 -15.98
C PRO A 275 -3.34 -18.43 -16.59
N GLN A 276 -3.86 -17.40 -17.24
CA GLN A 276 -3.07 -16.32 -17.83
C GLN A 276 -2.26 -15.56 -16.77
N VAL A 277 -2.90 -15.13 -15.68
CA VAL A 277 -2.21 -14.42 -14.58
C VAL A 277 -1.28 -15.37 -13.82
N HIS A 278 -1.73 -16.59 -13.55
CA HIS A 278 -0.96 -17.58 -12.82
C HIS A 278 0.36 -17.95 -13.52
N ASN A 279 0.34 -18.12 -14.84
CA ASN A 279 1.54 -18.43 -15.61
C ASN A 279 2.61 -17.33 -15.50
N GLU A 280 2.21 -16.07 -15.48
CA GLU A 280 3.14 -14.96 -15.27
C GLU A 280 3.67 -14.93 -13.83
N PHE A 281 2.85 -15.26 -12.82
CA PHE A 281 3.29 -15.40 -11.44
C PHE A 281 4.37 -16.48 -11.27
N VAL A 282 4.24 -17.61 -11.97
CA VAL A 282 5.27 -18.68 -11.95
C VAL A 282 6.62 -18.16 -12.49
N LYS A 283 6.60 -17.37 -13.56
CA LYS A 283 7.82 -16.77 -14.13
C LYS A 283 8.44 -15.75 -13.18
N ALA A 284 7.62 -14.84 -12.63
CA ALA A 284 8.07 -13.85 -11.65
C ALA A 284 8.71 -14.52 -10.43
N LYS A 285 8.07 -15.57 -9.90
CA LYS A 285 8.60 -16.35 -8.78
C LYS A 285 9.97 -16.95 -9.10
N LYS A 286 10.16 -17.53 -10.30
CA LYS A 286 11.45 -18.08 -10.71
C LYS A 286 12.55 -17.01 -10.67
N ILE A 287 12.28 -15.85 -11.27
CA ILE A 287 13.22 -14.71 -11.31
C ILE A 287 13.61 -14.29 -9.89
N LEU A 288 12.63 -14.07 -9.01
CA LEU A 288 12.91 -13.63 -7.65
C LEU A 288 13.64 -14.70 -6.81
N SER A 289 13.33 -15.99 -7.02
CA SER A 289 13.98 -17.10 -6.32
C SER A 289 15.46 -17.23 -6.66
N GLU A 290 15.80 -17.07 -7.94
CA GLU A 290 17.17 -17.13 -8.43
C GLU A 290 17.96 -15.88 -7.99
N LEU A 291 17.37 -14.68 -8.09
CA LEU A 291 17.98 -13.45 -7.55
C LEU A 291 18.24 -13.55 -6.05
N TYR A 292 17.27 -14.05 -5.28
CA TYR A 292 17.41 -14.24 -3.83
C TYR A 292 18.57 -15.18 -3.51
N SER A 293 18.62 -16.32 -4.19
CA SER A 293 19.69 -17.31 -4.04
C SER A 293 21.06 -16.76 -4.46
N PHE A 294 21.12 -15.93 -5.50
CA PHE A 294 22.36 -15.28 -5.94
C PHE A 294 22.88 -14.31 -4.87
N PHE A 295 22.06 -13.38 -4.39
CA PHE A 295 22.50 -12.38 -3.41
C PHE A 295 22.80 -12.96 -2.02
N LEU A 296 22.18 -14.08 -1.65
CA LEU A 296 22.55 -14.82 -0.44
C LEU A 296 24.00 -15.34 -0.48
N ASN A 297 24.43 -15.81 -1.66
CA ASN A 297 25.73 -16.43 -1.86
C ASN A 297 26.82 -15.43 -2.28
N ASN A 298 26.46 -14.24 -2.79
CA ASN A 298 27.39 -13.24 -3.30
C ASN A 298 27.31 -11.93 -2.51
N LYS A 299 28.06 -11.86 -1.39
CA LYS A 299 28.01 -10.73 -0.45
C LYS A 299 28.43 -9.40 -1.08
N ASP A 300 29.47 -9.41 -1.91
CA ASP A 300 30.02 -8.18 -2.49
C ASP A 300 29.05 -7.56 -3.52
N ASP A 301 28.34 -8.40 -4.28
CA ASP A 301 27.28 -7.95 -5.18
C ASP A 301 26.07 -7.43 -4.42
N LEU A 302 25.66 -8.10 -3.34
CA LEU A 302 24.61 -7.60 -2.44
C LEU A 302 24.95 -6.21 -1.90
N GLN A 303 26.18 -6.03 -1.38
CA GLN A 303 26.64 -4.74 -0.83
C GLN A 303 26.59 -3.64 -1.89
N ARG A 304 27.10 -3.92 -3.10
CA ARG A 304 27.09 -2.96 -4.21
C ARG A 304 25.67 -2.55 -4.59
N GLU A 305 24.74 -3.50 -4.63
CA GLU A 305 23.35 -3.19 -4.96
C GLU A 305 22.65 -2.39 -3.86
N LEU A 306 22.93 -2.67 -2.59
CA LEU A 306 22.41 -1.85 -1.48
C LEU A 306 22.95 -0.42 -1.51
N GLU A 307 24.21 -0.22 -1.89
CA GLU A 307 24.79 1.11 -2.11
C GLU A 307 24.10 1.86 -3.25
N ASN A 308 23.91 1.19 -4.39
CA ASN A 308 23.20 1.75 -5.54
C ASN A 308 21.76 2.15 -5.20
N MET A 309 21.11 1.43 -4.29
CA MET A 309 19.74 1.70 -3.85
C MET A 309 19.65 2.68 -2.67
N GLU A 310 20.76 3.27 -2.21
CA GLU A 310 20.81 4.14 -1.03
C GLU A 310 20.25 3.43 0.23
N MET A 311 20.67 2.18 0.42
CA MET A 311 20.26 1.30 1.51
C MET A 311 21.46 0.72 2.28
N ALA A 312 22.68 1.18 2.02
CA ALA A 312 23.92 0.57 2.55
C ALA A 312 23.97 0.43 4.08
N ASP A 313 23.52 1.45 4.83
CA ASP A 313 23.61 1.43 6.30
C ASP A 313 22.64 0.43 6.95
N CYS A 314 21.72 -0.20 6.19
CA CYS A 314 20.82 -1.22 6.73
C CYS A 314 21.57 -2.47 7.25
N MET A 315 22.76 -2.76 6.70
CA MET A 315 23.57 -3.93 7.10
C MET A 315 24.21 -3.78 8.48
N ASN A 316 24.37 -2.55 8.98
CA ASN A 316 25.03 -2.29 10.28
C ASN A 316 24.15 -2.66 11.49
N ASN A 317 22.87 -2.99 11.26
CA ASN A 317 21.86 -3.19 12.32
C ASN A 317 21.73 -4.64 12.83
N SER A 318 22.80 -5.45 12.81
CA SER A 318 22.79 -6.87 13.28
C SER A 318 21.76 -7.77 12.58
N GLN A 319 21.37 -7.45 11.35
CA GLN A 319 20.32 -8.17 10.63
C GLN A 319 20.87 -9.42 9.94
N SER A 320 20.01 -10.43 9.81
CA SER A 320 20.38 -11.63 9.06
C SER A 320 20.50 -11.31 7.57
N ARG A 321 21.37 -12.03 6.86
CA ARG A 321 21.59 -11.82 5.43
C ARG A 321 20.32 -12.07 4.63
N GLU A 322 19.54 -13.09 5.03
CA GLU A 322 18.24 -13.43 4.47
C GLU A 322 17.29 -12.24 4.50
N ARG A 323 17.23 -11.51 5.64
CA ARG A 323 16.41 -10.31 5.72
C ARG A 323 16.92 -9.20 4.80
N THR A 324 18.24 -8.96 4.76
CA THR A 324 18.81 -7.93 3.88
C THR A 324 18.55 -8.22 2.41
N VAL A 325 18.68 -9.48 1.97
CA VAL A 325 18.36 -9.87 0.59
C VAL A 325 16.86 -9.72 0.30
N CYS A 326 16.01 -10.11 1.24
CA CYS A 326 14.57 -9.88 1.15
C CYS A 326 14.24 -8.38 1.02
N ASP A 327 14.89 -7.51 1.79
CA ASP A 327 14.69 -6.07 1.72
C ASP A 327 15.13 -5.48 0.38
N LEU A 328 16.27 -5.92 -0.16
CA LEU A 328 16.73 -5.55 -1.50
C LEU A 328 15.67 -5.94 -2.54
N ILE A 329 15.28 -7.22 -2.57
CA ILE A 329 14.34 -7.74 -3.57
C ILE A 329 12.95 -7.11 -3.43
N ALA A 330 12.46 -6.88 -2.22
CA ALA A 330 11.19 -6.18 -2.04
C ALA A 330 11.28 -4.72 -2.50
N SER A 331 12.46 -4.10 -2.48
CA SER A 331 12.67 -2.70 -2.80
C SER A 331 12.83 -2.41 -4.31
N ILE A 332 13.31 -3.37 -5.10
CA ILE A 332 13.52 -3.17 -6.56
C ILE A 332 12.20 -3.04 -7.34
N THR A 333 12.29 -2.43 -8.52
CA THR A 333 11.17 -2.29 -9.47
C THR A 333 11.10 -3.50 -10.40
N ASP A 334 9.98 -3.66 -11.10
CA ASP A 334 9.78 -4.80 -12.01
C ASP A 334 10.85 -4.83 -13.11
N ARG A 335 11.08 -3.67 -13.74
CA ARG A 335 12.12 -3.51 -14.76
C ARG A 335 13.51 -3.79 -14.19
N TYR A 336 13.82 -3.26 -13.00
CA TYR A 336 15.14 -3.46 -12.41
C TYR A 336 15.39 -4.92 -12.03
N ALA A 337 14.35 -5.64 -11.58
CA ALA A 337 14.44 -7.09 -11.35
C ALA A 337 14.76 -7.86 -12.64
N LEU A 338 14.13 -7.49 -13.77
CA LEU A 338 14.41 -8.09 -15.07
C LEU A 338 15.82 -7.77 -15.56
N ASP A 339 16.26 -6.51 -15.45
CA ASP A 339 17.59 -6.06 -15.87
C ASP A 339 18.69 -6.77 -15.05
N LEU A 340 18.50 -6.91 -13.73
CA LEU A 340 19.42 -7.66 -12.87
C LEU A 340 19.45 -9.14 -13.26
N TYR A 341 18.28 -9.73 -13.52
CA TYR A 341 18.19 -11.14 -13.91
C TYR A 341 18.92 -11.42 -15.23
N GLU A 342 18.72 -10.57 -16.24
CA GLU A 342 19.42 -10.64 -17.52
C GLU A 342 20.94 -10.51 -17.31
N LYS A 343 21.39 -9.49 -16.58
CA LYS A 343 22.81 -9.24 -16.33
C LYS A 343 23.52 -10.39 -15.60
N ILE A 344 22.84 -11.04 -14.65
CA ILE A 344 23.44 -12.05 -13.77
C ILE A 344 23.40 -13.44 -14.40
N PHE A 345 22.29 -13.80 -15.04
CA PHE A 345 22.06 -15.19 -15.47
C PHE A 345 22.16 -15.40 -16.97
N PHE A 346 22.05 -14.36 -17.80
CA PHE A 346 22.12 -14.52 -19.25
C PHE A 346 23.57 -14.36 -19.72
N PRO A 347 24.04 -15.20 -20.66
CA PRO A 347 25.38 -15.05 -21.21
C PRO A 347 25.46 -13.74 -22.01
N SER A 348 26.48 -12.94 -21.72
CA SER A 348 26.77 -11.76 -22.53
C SER A 348 27.32 -12.19 -23.90
N PRO A 349 26.72 -11.76 -25.03
CA PRO A 349 27.25 -12.04 -26.36
C PRO A 349 28.51 -11.22 -26.68
N LEU A 350 28.90 -10.30 -25.79
CA LEU A 350 30.03 -9.37 -25.96
C LEU A 350 31.32 -9.86 -25.28
N VAL A 351 31.45 -11.17 -25.05
CA VAL A 351 32.68 -11.83 -24.57
C VAL A 351 33.34 -12.60 -25.69
#